data_AF-A0A8H9JT27-F1
#
_entry.id   AF-A0A8H9JT27-F1
#
_cell.length_a   1.000
_cell.length_b   1.000
_cell.length_c   1.000
_cell.angle_alpha   90.00
_cell.angle_beta   90.00
_cell.angle_gamma   90.00
#
_symmetry.space_group_name_H-M   'P 1'
#
loop_
_entity.id
_entity.type
_entity.pdbx_description
1 polymer ?
#
loop_
_entity_poly.entity_id
_entity_poly.type
_entity_poly.pdbx_seq_one_letter_code
_entity_poly.pdbx_strand_id
1 'polypeptide(L)'
;MSIKSKIIKIGVCSVMVLVPLSQTSFPSFAAEEIGLDTGQNIVNIPDPVLKAALNSRLGQASTADITEGQMSSLIGFELSGNITDLTGLEFAKNLNTLTISNIPASSYAPITQLSSLNRLIISGTNVTSSTIPDLNTLTSLENLSINNASLDNNIYAKINNIPNLVLLNLSGNKNITTVSGLQGLTKLSTLIVEGCQIADYRGVEKIPGLTTFIGGKQLFEAQETTEVKSNTLKYDAKAQTMFIPFSLLTPSSLTNFDGSKINPSNKLYEYEVTLSTGAVIESKMTASAEGITINGVAPADFDKIENFTVSALFDARKATVPANIAASAYGITNSKVIGKFTVDHSVNITAEDNISYIAGETITPEKFLTDIKANANGSTITSDVAEKVDFSKAGTYTVTLNAENSTGVKSEPMQVTVTIIEKTAITADPEVTYEIDTAKTEAEFLADIKAATNDETAITSDFATVVDFTKAGEYSVTLNAESDVQKADSITVKVKVNEKPVDPVDPTPDPDPTPDPTPDPDPTPTPADPDPTPDPKPTSPANSGQSGSLAKKSVKAKVSASAQASINTIKLPKTGDSLPVTGVVVGFLVLGLGVMIARKK
;
A
#
# COMPACT_ATOMS: atom_id res chain seq x y z
N MET A 1 37.83 -89.69 -17.21
CA MET A 1 39.28 -89.99 -17.26
C MET A 1 39.80 -90.08 -15.83
N SER A 2 40.58 -91.11 -15.50
CA SER A 2 41.09 -91.36 -14.14
C SER A 2 42.61 -91.29 -14.14
N ILE A 3 43.21 -90.58 -13.19
CA ILE A 3 44.63 -90.75 -12.82
C ILE A 3 44.72 -90.83 -11.30
N LYS A 4 45.32 -91.92 -10.81
CA LYS A 4 45.54 -92.19 -9.39
C LYS A 4 46.86 -91.56 -8.91
N SER A 5 46.79 -91.04 -7.68
CA SER A 5 47.81 -91.08 -6.61
C SER A 5 49.21 -91.63 -6.90
N LYS A 6 50.23 -90.92 -6.39
CA LYS A 6 51.48 -91.53 -5.93
C LYS A 6 51.73 -91.16 -4.45
N ILE A 7 51.90 -92.19 -3.63
CA ILE A 7 52.28 -92.10 -2.21
C ILE A 7 53.79 -92.30 -2.09
N ILE A 8 54.46 -91.53 -1.23
CA ILE A 8 55.75 -91.89 -0.65
C ILE A 8 55.64 -91.72 0.87
N LYS A 9 55.99 -92.78 1.62
CA LYS A 9 56.15 -92.78 3.08
C LYS A 9 57.60 -93.08 3.41
N ILE A 10 58.20 -92.28 4.30
CA ILE A 10 59.33 -92.51 5.23
C ILE A 10 59.33 -91.24 6.10
N GLY A 11 59.53 -91.23 7.42
CA GLY A 11 59.69 -92.28 8.42
C GLY A 11 59.82 -91.59 9.79
N VAL A 12 59.18 -92.09 10.85
CA VAL A 12 59.16 -91.42 12.16
C VAL A 12 60.43 -91.71 12.94
N CYS A 13 61.09 -90.66 13.45
CA CYS A 13 62.04 -90.77 14.55
C CYS A 13 61.66 -89.81 15.67
N SER A 14 61.11 -90.36 16.76
CA SER A 14 60.77 -89.60 17.96
C SER A 14 62.03 -89.25 18.74
N VAL A 15 62.19 -87.98 19.11
CA VAL A 15 63.07 -87.58 20.22
C VAL A 15 62.18 -86.92 21.28
N MET A 16 61.97 -87.65 22.37
CA MET A 16 61.09 -87.25 23.46
C MET A 16 61.91 -86.44 24.48
N VAL A 17 61.91 -85.11 24.35
CA VAL A 17 62.52 -84.22 25.35
C VAL A 17 61.46 -83.79 26.35
N LEU A 18 61.52 -84.36 27.56
CA LEU A 18 60.74 -83.89 28.71
C LEU A 18 61.30 -82.56 29.20
N VAL A 19 60.48 -81.51 29.14
CA VAL A 19 60.71 -80.23 29.82
C VAL A 19 59.49 -79.97 30.72
N PRO A 20 59.67 -79.64 32.01
CA PRO A 20 58.54 -79.50 32.93
C PRO A 20 57.71 -78.24 32.61
N LEU A 21 56.38 -78.41 32.55
CA LEU A 21 55.42 -77.31 32.48
C LEU A 21 55.32 -76.60 33.83
N SER A 22 56.16 -75.58 34.04
CA SER A 22 55.87 -74.53 35.03
C SER A 22 54.73 -73.66 34.51
N GLN A 23 53.58 -73.67 35.18
CA GLN A 23 52.44 -72.82 34.83
C GLN A 23 52.78 -71.34 35.01
N THR A 24 53.09 -70.65 33.92
CA THR A 24 53.01 -69.18 33.88
C THR A 24 51.56 -68.79 33.64
N SER A 25 50.87 -68.39 34.71
CA SER A 25 49.57 -67.74 34.61
C SER A 25 49.72 -66.40 33.90
N PHE A 26 49.46 -66.37 32.59
CA PHE A 26 49.20 -65.11 31.91
C PHE A 26 47.94 -64.49 32.52
N PRO A 27 47.94 -63.19 32.85
CA PRO A 27 46.69 -62.52 33.14
C PRO A 27 45.80 -62.65 31.91
N SER A 28 44.62 -63.25 32.09
CA SER A 28 43.55 -63.13 31.13
C SER A 28 43.13 -61.66 31.12
N PHE A 29 43.72 -60.86 30.23
CA PHE A 29 43.09 -59.62 29.82
C PHE A 29 41.73 -60.02 29.23
N ALA A 30 40.68 -59.80 30.03
CA ALA A 30 39.35 -59.70 29.48
C ALA A 30 39.44 -58.67 28.35
N ALA A 31 39.03 -59.07 27.14
CA ALA A 31 38.72 -58.08 26.13
C ALA A 31 37.59 -57.25 26.72
N GLU A 32 37.88 -55.99 27.05
CA GLU A 32 36.88 -55.05 27.51
C GLU A 32 35.83 -54.94 26.41
N GLU A 33 34.59 -55.28 26.72
CA GLU A 33 33.49 -55.28 25.76
C GLU A 33 33.00 -53.84 25.60
N ILE A 34 33.80 -53.02 24.89
CA ILE A 34 33.55 -51.59 24.68
C ILE A 34 32.32 -51.42 23.75
N GLY A 35 31.12 -51.58 24.32
CA GLY A 35 29.87 -51.47 23.55
C GLY A 35 28.55 -51.69 24.30
N LEU A 36 28.55 -52.08 25.59
CA LEU A 36 27.31 -52.52 26.28
C LEU A 36 26.84 -51.67 27.48
N ASP A 37 27.59 -50.65 27.92
CA ASP A 37 27.32 -49.97 29.20
C ASP A 37 26.51 -48.66 29.11
N THR A 38 26.43 -48.01 27.93
CA THR A 38 25.72 -46.71 27.81
C THR A 38 24.23 -46.79 28.14
N GLY A 39 23.60 -47.96 27.99
CA GLY A 39 22.19 -48.18 28.31
C GLY A 39 21.85 -48.05 29.80
N GLN A 40 22.83 -48.07 30.71
CA GLN A 40 22.65 -47.92 32.17
C GLN A 40 22.85 -46.48 32.67
N ASN A 41 23.38 -45.58 31.85
CA ASN A 41 23.56 -44.17 32.21
C ASN A 41 22.23 -43.53 32.62
N ILE A 42 22.21 -42.85 33.78
CA ILE A 42 21.02 -42.12 34.26
C ILE A 42 20.88 -40.81 33.49
N VAL A 43 19.70 -40.58 32.90
CA VAL A 43 19.37 -39.36 32.16
C VAL A 43 18.99 -38.24 33.13
N ASN A 44 19.59 -37.07 32.95
CA ASN A 44 19.20 -35.87 33.67
C ASN A 44 17.84 -35.35 33.16
N ILE A 45 16.81 -35.45 34.00
CA ILE A 45 15.47 -34.93 33.74
C ILE A 45 15.13 -33.97 34.88
N PRO A 46 15.43 -32.67 34.75
CA PRO A 46 15.32 -31.70 35.83
C PRO A 46 13.89 -31.29 36.16
N ASP A 47 12.97 -31.35 35.18
CA ASP A 47 11.55 -31.07 35.40
C ASP A 47 10.87 -32.28 36.10
N PRO A 48 10.35 -32.12 37.32
CA PRO A 48 9.80 -33.23 38.09
C PRO A 48 8.47 -33.74 37.51
N VAL A 49 7.73 -32.91 36.76
CA VAL A 49 6.48 -33.31 36.10
C VAL A 49 6.81 -34.16 34.87
N LEU A 50 7.83 -33.77 34.10
CA LEU A 50 8.37 -34.59 33.00
C LEU A 50 8.92 -35.93 33.50
N LYS A 51 9.74 -35.93 34.57
CA LYS A 51 10.28 -37.16 35.16
C LYS A 51 9.17 -38.09 35.65
N ALA A 52 8.14 -37.54 36.30
CA ALA A 52 6.96 -38.30 36.73
C ALA A 52 6.16 -38.88 35.55
N ALA A 53 5.97 -38.11 34.46
CA ALA A 53 5.27 -38.58 33.26
C ALA A 53 6.04 -39.71 32.55
N LEU A 54 7.36 -39.58 32.41
CA LEU A 54 8.23 -40.60 31.83
C LEU A 54 8.24 -41.88 32.67
N ASN A 55 8.38 -41.75 34.00
CA ASN A 55 8.29 -42.89 34.92
C ASN A 55 6.95 -43.60 34.87
N SER A 56 5.84 -42.84 34.82
CA SER A 56 4.50 -43.42 34.65
C SER A 56 4.39 -44.22 33.36
N ARG A 57 4.96 -43.73 32.25
CA ARG A 57 5.00 -44.45 30.97
C ARG A 57 5.87 -45.72 31.00
N LEU A 58 6.92 -45.74 31.82
CA LEU A 58 7.81 -46.88 32.03
C LEU A 58 7.31 -47.85 33.11
N GLY A 59 6.19 -47.57 33.79
CA GLY A 59 5.66 -48.40 34.88
C GLY A 59 6.46 -48.30 36.20
N GLN A 60 7.20 -47.21 36.39
CA GLN A 60 8.07 -46.96 37.55
C GLN A 60 7.44 -45.98 38.55
N ALA A 61 8.01 -45.89 39.76
CA ALA A 61 7.67 -44.85 40.72
C ALA A 61 8.01 -43.46 40.15
N SER A 62 7.20 -42.44 40.44
CA SER A 62 7.27 -41.11 39.78
C SER A 62 8.64 -40.42 39.88
N THR A 63 9.40 -40.66 40.95
CA THR A 63 10.72 -40.07 41.18
C THR A 63 11.90 -40.97 40.81
N ALA A 64 11.66 -42.21 40.36
CA ALA A 64 12.70 -43.17 40.03
C ALA A 64 13.65 -42.64 38.95
N ASP A 65 14.92 -43.06 38.99
CA ASP A 65 15.87 -42.73 37.95
C ASP A 65 15.55 -43.48 36.65
N ILE A 66 15.88 -42.83 35.52
CA ILE A 66 15.54 -43.31 34.19
C ILE A 66 16.85 -43.42 33.40
N THR A 67 17.13 -44.58 32.82
CA THR A 67 18.36 -44.78 32.04
C THR A 67 18.21 -44.43 30.56
N GLU A 68 19.33 -44.21 29.85
CA GLU A 68 19.34 -44.02 28.40
C GLU A 68 18.68 -45.19 27.65
N GLY A 69 18.88 -46.43 28.13
CA GLY A 69 18.23 -47.63 27.59
C GLY A 69 16.71 -47.62 27.80
N GLN A 70 16.23 -47.15 28.96
CA GLN A 70 14.81 -46.97 29.21
C GLN A 70 14.20 -45.85 28.35
N MET A 71 14.88 -44.70 28.20
CA MET A 71 14.44 -43.64 27.28
C MET A 71 14.37 -44.14 25.84
N SER A 72 15.36 -44.93 25.42
CA SER A 72 15.39 -45.58 24.10
C SER A 72 14.33 -46.65 23.88
N SER A 73 13.62 -47.11 24.92
CA SER A 73 12.46 -48.03 24.77
C SER A 73 11.15 -47.32 24.41
N LEU A 74 11.12 -45.99 24.50
CA LEU A 74 9.92 -45.20 24.24
C LEU A 74 9.67 -45.06 22.72
N ILE A 75 8.54 -45.60 22.25
CA ILE A 75 8.10 -45.52 20.84
C ILE A 75 7.07 -44.40 20.60
N GLY A 76 6.23 -44.10 21.60
CA GLY A 76 5.24 -43.03 21.51
C GLY A 76 4.92 -42.45 22.87
N PHE A 77 4.80 -41.13 22.96
CA PHE A 77 4.63 -40.44 24.25
C PHE A 77 3.75 -39.20 24.13
N GLU A 78 3.02 -38.91 25.20
CA GLU A 78 2.09 -37.78 25.29
C GLU A 78 2.43 -36.96 26.55
N LEU A 79 2.60 -35.65 26.37
CA LEU A 79 2.99 -34.70 27.40
C LEU A 79 1.90 -33.65 27.61
N SER A 80 1.53 -33.44 28.87
CA SER A 80 0.62 -32.38 29.29
C SER A 80 0.88 -32.00 30.75
N GLY A 81 0.31 -30.87 31.17
CA GLY A 81 0.50 -30.34 32.52
C GLY A 81 1.65 -29.33 32.62
N ASN A 82 2.06 -29.01 33.84
CA ASN A 82 2.98 -27.91 34.14
C ASN A 82 4.46 -28.27 33.90
N ILE A 83 4.78 -28.72 32.68
CA ILE A 83 6.15 -29.02 32.24
C ILE A 83 6.77 -27.74 31.65
N THR A 84 7.88 -27.31 32.22
CA THR A 84 8.58 -26.05 31.89
C THR A 84 9.89 -26.25 31.14
N ASP A 85 10.50 -27.42 31.32
CA ASP A 85 11.74 -27.85 30.68
C ASP A 85 11.56 -29.26 30.09
N LEU A 86 12.07 -29.46 28.87
CA LEU A 86 12.03 -30.73 28.14
C LEU A 86 13.36 -31.49 28.16
N THR A 87 14.37 -30.98 28.88
CA THR A 87 15.69 -31.60 29.03
C THR A 87 15.58 -33.06 29.50
N GLY A 88 16.37 -33.93 28.86
CA GLY A 88 16.32 -35.38 29.01
C GLY A 88 15.48 -36.06 27.93
N LEU A 89 14.50 -35.39 27.31
CA LEU A 89 13.68 -35.97 26.25
C LEU A 89 14.52 -36.34 25.01
N GLU A 90 15.62 -35.62 24.76
CA GLU A 90 16.56 -35.87 23.66
C GLU A 90 17.17 -37.29 23.64
N PHE A 91 17.10 -38.04 24.75
CA PHE A 91 17.55 -39.42 24.86
C PHE A 91 16.52 -40.45 24.37
N ALA A 92 15.27 -40.06 24.08
CA ALA A 92 14.23 -40.94 23.54
C ALA A 92 14.42 -41.23 22.04
N LYS A 93 15.57 -41.78 21.64
CA LYS A 93 16.02 -41.86 20.24
C LYS A 93 15.09 -42.65 19.30
N ASN A 94 14.31 -43.59 19.83
CA ASN A 94 13.37 -44.41 19.07
C ASN A 94 11.93 -43.87 19.09
N LEU A 95 11.72 -42.67 19.65
CA LEU A 95 10.39 -42.06 19.72
C LEU A 95 9.88 -41.72 18.31
N ASN A 96 8.79 -42.36 17.92
CA ASN A 96 8.16 -42.24 16.60
C ASN A 96 6.96 -41.28 16.60
N THR A 97 6.21 -41.23 17.71
CA THR A 97 5.12 -40.26 17.92
C THR A 97 5.36 -39.45 19.20
N LEU A 98 5.23 -38.12 19.10
CA LEU A 98 5.23 -37.20 20.23
C LEU A 98 4.02 -36.27 20.16
N THR A 99 3.19 -36.27 21.19
CA THR A 99 2.11 -35.30 21.39
C THR A 99 2.44 -34.42 22.59
N ILE A 100 2.34 -33.10 22.45
CA ILE A 100 2.53 -32.13 23.53
C ILE A 100 1.32 -31.18 23.56
N SER A 101 0.64 -31.10 24.70
CA SER A 101 -0.58 -30.32 24.85
C SER A 101 -0.57 -29.45 26.11
N ASN A 102 -0.64 -28.13 25.90
CA ASN A 102 -0.78 -27.12 26.95
C ASN A 102 0.30 -27.18 28.05
N ILE A 103 1.58 -27.26 27.65
CA ILE A 103 2.71 -27.17 28.58
C ILE A 103 3.35 -25.76 28.53
N PRO A 104 3.71 -25.14 29.67
CA PRO A 104 4.38 -23.85 29.73
C PRO A 104 5.89 -23.91 29.43
N ALA A 105 6.31 -24.75 28.49
CA ALA A 105 7.73 -24.89 28.12
C ALA A 105 8.26 -23.64 27.43
N SER A 106 9.41 -23.15 27.88
CA SER A 106 10.08 -21.98 27.31
C SER A 106 10.80 -22.27 25.98
N SER A 107 11.13 -23.55 25.73
CA SER A 107 11.79 -24.02 24.52
C SER A 107 11.42 -25.46 24.21
N TYR A 108 11.36 -25.78 22.91
CA TYR A 108 11.14 -27.14 22.41
C TYR A 108 12.43 -27.79 21.84
N ALA A 109 13.60 -27.20 22.11
CA ALA A 109 14.89 -27.59 21.54
C ALA A 109 15.26 -29.09 21.62
N PRO A 110 14.99 -29.85 22.71
CA PRO A 110 15.28 -31.29 22.80
C PRO A 110 14.68 -32.14 21.67
N ILE A 111 13.56 -31.70 21.08
CA ILE A 111 12.87 -32.42 20.00
C ILE A 111 13.76 -32.57 18.75
N THR A 112 14.69 -31.64 18.51
CA THR A 112 15.63 -31.69 17.35
C THR A 112 16.51 -32.94 17.33
N GLN A 113 16.65 -33.63 18.46
CA GLN A 113 17.50 -34.81 18.64
C GLN A 113 16.74 -36.14 18.47
N LEU A 114 15.45 -36.08 18.14
CA LEU A 114 14.54 -37.22 17.96
C LEU A 114 14.49 -37.63 16.48
N SER A 115 15.60 -38.13 15.94
CA SER A 115 15.75 -38.45 14.51
C SER A 115 14.77 -39.49 13.96
N SER A 116 14.17 -40.31 14.82
CA SER A 116 13.18 -41.35 14.46
C SER A 116 11.73 -40.84 14.47
N LEU A 117 11.51 -39.57 14.79
CA LEU A 117 10.18 -39.00 14.96
C LEU A 117 9.47 -38.86 13.62
N ASN A 118 8.36 -39.59 13.45
CA ASN A 118 7.51 -39.58 12.27
C ASN A 118 6.33 -38.62 12.41
N ARG A 119 5.78 -38.51 13.63
CA ARG A 119 4.64 -37.66 13.95
C ARG A 119 4.91 -36.78 15.17
N LEU A 120 4.76 -35.48 14.98
CA LEU A 120 4.85 -34.46 16.02
C LEU A 120 3.56 -33.65 16.08
N ILE A 121 2.91 -33.62 17.25
CA ILE A 121 1.74 -32.80 17.53
C ILE A 121 2.09 -31.89 18.70
N ILE A 122 1.95 -30.58 18.53
CA ILE A 122 2.13 -29.56 19.56
C ILE A 122 0.87 -28.68 19.58
N SER A 123 0.33 -28.41 20.77
CA SER A 123 -0.79 -27.48 20.94
C SER A 123 -0.69 -26.70 22.25
N GLY A 124 -1.15 -25.45 22.24
CA GLY A 124 -1.18 -24.58 23.42
C GLY A 124 -0.99 -23.11 23.04
N THR A 125 -1.80 -22.24 23.62
CA THR A 125 -1.82 -20.80 23.29
C THR A 125 -0.51 -20.07 23.60
N ASN A 126 0.31 -20.62 24.49
CA ASN A 126 1.65 -20.12 24.84
C ASN A 126 2.76 -20.54 23.85
N VAL A 127 2.48 -21.41 22.88
CA VAL A 127 3.45 -21.82 21.86
C VAL A 127 3.54 -20.74 20.80
N THR A 128 4.75 -20.24 20.54
CA THR A 128 5.01 -19.18 19.54
C THR A 128 6.08 -19.63 18.55
N SER A 129 6.21 -18.92 17.42
CA SER A 129 7.26 -19.20 16.44
C SER A 129 8.67 -19.15 17.03
N SER A 130 8.90 -18.45 18.14
CA SER A 130 10.21 -18.36 18.79
C SER A 130 10.54 -19.56 19.69
N THR A 131 9.55 -20.20 20.33
CA THR A 131 9.79 -21.35 21.23
C THR A 131 10.04 -22.66 20.49
N ILE A 132 9.52 -22.79 19.27
CA ILE A 132 9.79 -23.92 18.37
C ILE A 132 11.23 -23.81 17.80
N PRO A 133 12.08 -24.85 17.85
CA PRO A 133 13.41 -24.85 17.24
C PRO A 133 13.33 -25.04 15.71
N ASP A 134 14.48 -25.08 15.03
CA ASP A 134 14.55 -25.53 13.63
C ASP A 134 14.23 -27.03 13.55
N LEU A 135 13.16 -27.39 12.84
CA LEU A 135 12.68 -28.77 12.66
C LEU A 135 13.10 -29.37 11.31
N ASN A 136 13.76 -28.59 10.43
CA ASN A 136 14.21 -29.08 9.12
C ASN A 136 15.19 -30.27 9.21
N THR A 137 15.81 -30.48 10.37
CA THR A 137 16.70 -31.62 10.67
C THR A 137 15.96 -32.94 10.93
N LEU A 138 14.64 -32.92 11.17
CA LEU A 138 13.84 -34.11 11.47
C LEU A 138 13.50 -34.89 10.19
N THR A 139 14.52 -35.55 9.64
CA THR A 139 14.43 -36.25 8.34
C THR A 139 13.39 -37.36 8.27
N SER A 140 12.97 -37.96 9.40
CA SER A 140 11.92 -38.99 9.44
C SER A 140 10.49 -38.44 9.55
N LEU A 141 10.32 -37.12 9.72
CA LEU A 141 9.03 -36.52 10.04
C LEU A 141 8.13 -36.43 8.81
N GLU A 142 6.98 -37.11 8.87
CA GLU A 142 5.96 -37.14 7.82
C GLU A 142 4.70 -36.35 8.21
N ASN A 143 4.44 -36.17 9.51
CA ASN A 143 3.26 -35.50 10.03
C ASN A 143 3.64 -34.48 11.11
N LEU A 144 3.40 -33.20 10.82
CA LEU A 144 3.58 -32.08 11.74
C LEU A 144 2.25 -31.36 11.98
N SER A 145 1.81 -31.31 13.23
CA SER A 145 0.70 -30.47 13.68
C SER A 145 1.19 -29.51 14.75
N ILE A 146 1.09 -28.20 14.52
CA ILE A 146 1.27 -27.18 15.55
C ILE A 146 0.01 -26.32 15.56
N ASN A 147 -0.99 -26.70 16.36
CA ASN A 147 -2.36 -26.19 16.24
C ASN A 147 -2.85 -25.53 17.54
N ASN A 148 -3.79 -24.59 17.42
CA ASN A 148 -4.32 -23.78 18.54
C ASN A 148 -3.19 -23.12 19.35
N ALA A 149 -2.26 -22.50 18.63
CA ALA A 149 -1.07 -21.85 19.15
C ALA A 149 -0.99 -20.40 18.66
N SER A 150 0.08 -19.70 19.06
CA SER A 150 0.35 -18.31 18.71
C SER A 150 1.50 -18.21 17.69
N LEU A 151 1.51 -19.10 16.69
CA LEU A 151 2.47 -19.01 15.58
C LEU A 151 2.16 -17.84 14.65
N ASP A 152 3.22 -17.28 14.07
CA ASP A 152 3.24 -16.31 12.98
C ASP A 152 4.01 -16.89 11.78
N ASN A 153 4.07 -16.16 10.65
CA ASN A 153 4.76 -16.62 9.45
C ASN A 153 6.28 -16.90 9.63
N ASN A 154 6.92 -16.45 10.72
CA ASN A 154 8.34 -16.75 10.98
C ASN A 154 8.59 -18.24 11.26
N ILE A 155 7.55 -19.03 11.55
CA ILE A 155 7.67 -20.49 11.68
C ILE A 155 8.19 -21.14 10.38
N TYR A 156 7.93 -20.55 9.21
CA TYR A 156 8.25 -21.18 7.92
C TYR A 156 9.74 -21.44 7.72
N ALA A 157 10.64 -20.55 8.19
CA ALA A 157 12.08 -20.79 8.13
C ALA A 157 12.53 -22.06 8.89
N LYS A 158 11.72 -22.54 9.84
CA LYS A 158 12.00 -23.68 10.72
C LYS A 158 11.35 -24.99 10.26
N ILE A 159 10.46 -24.93 9.26
CA ILE A 159 9.66 -26.09 8.83
C ILE A 159 9.57 -26.26 7.30
N ASN A 160 10.06 -25.33 6.48
CA ASN A 160 9.81 -25.34 5.03
C ASN A 160 10.70 -26.29 4.20
N ASN A 161 11.65 -26.99 4.83
CA ASN A 161 12.59 -27.90 4.17
C ASN A 161 12.65 -29.28 4.85
N ILE A 162 11.59 -29.68 5.57
CA ILE A 162 11.46 -31.02 6.17
C ILE A 162 11.32 -32.07 5.04
N PRO A 163 12.31 -32.95 4.78
CA PRO A 163 12.41 -33.66 3.49
C PRO A 163 11.31 -34.68 3.20
N ASN A 164 10.67 -35.19 4.25
CA ASN A 164 9.65 -36.25 4.16
C ASN A 164 8.26 -35.80 4.60
N LEU A 165 8.03 -34.51 4.84
CA LEU A 165 6.74 -34.03 5.35
C LEU A 165 5.61 -34.23 4.34
N VAL A 166 4.59 -35.00 4.72
CA VAL A 166 3.39 -35.33 3.93
C VAL A 166 2.18 -34.51 4.40
N LEU A 167 2.05 -34.30 5.72
CA LEU A 167 0.97 -33.53 6.33
C LEU A 167 1.51 -32.40 7.21
N LEU A 168 1.03 -31.19 6.97
CA LEU A 168 1.25 -30.00 7.79
C LEU A 168 -0.09 -29.44 8.25
N ASN A 169 -0.29 -29.34 9.55
CA ASN A 169 -1.45 -28.71 10.18
C ASN A 169 -1.01 -27.54 11.07
N LEU A 170 -1.44 -26.34 10.70
CA LEU A 170 -1.20 -25.09 11.44
C LEU A 170 -2.53 -24.42 11.86
N SER A 171 -3.62 -25.19 11.96
CA SER A 171 -4.95 -24.64 12.28
C SER A 171 -4.99 -23.92 13.63
N GLY A 172 -5.74 -22.83 13.70
CA GLY A 172 -5.93 -22.02 14.91
C GLY A 172 -4.78 -21.06 15.23
N ASN A 173 -3.80 -20.88 14.34
CA ASN A 173 -2.73 -19.89 14.51
C ASN A 173 -3.10 -18.57 13.83
N LYS A 174 -3.72 -17.66 14.58
CA LYS A 174 -4.30 -16.42 14.02
C LYS A 174 -3.28 -15.52 13.31
N ASN A 175 -2.00 -15.54 13.69
CA ASN A 175 -0.97 -14.69 13.06
C ASN A 175 -0.34 -15.32 11.80
N ILE A 176 -0.80 -16.49 11.36
CA ILE A 176 -0.49 -17.06 10.04
C ILE A 176 -1.39 -16.40 9.00
N THR A 177 -0.80 -15.66 8.06
CA THR A 177 -1.53 -14.78 7.12
C THR A 177 -1.28 -15.06 5.64
N THR A 178 -0.36 -15.97 5.32
CA THR A 178 -0.08 -16.42 3.94
C THR A 178 0.43 -17.86 3.96
N VAL A 179 0.37 -18.57 2.84
CA VAL A 179 1.10 -19.86 2.64
C VAL A 179 2.45 -19.68 1.92
N SER A 180 2.81 -18.44 1.59
CA SER A 180 4.09 -18.11 0.94
C SER A 180 5.25 -18.41 1.89
N GLY A 181 6.20 -19.23 1.45
CA GLY A 181 7.31 -19.74 2.26
C GLY A 181 7.32 -21.28 2.39
N LEU A 182 6.19 -21.96 2.11
CA LEU A 182 6.05 -23.42 2.20
C LEU A 182 6.45 -24.19 0.92
N GLN A 183 6.86 -23.50 -0.14
CA GLN A 183 7.16 -24.11 -1.45
C GLN A 183 8.36 -25.08 -1.44
N GLY A 184 9.21 -25.04 -0.42
CA GLY A 184 10.32 -26.01 -0.23
C GLY A 184 9.86 -27.40 0.21
N LEU A 185 8.61 -27.57 0.64
CA LEU A 185 8.05 -28.83 1.10
C LEU A 185 7.66 -29.75 -0.07
N THR A 186 8.65 -30.32 -0.74
CA THR A 186 8.48 -31.07 -2.01
C THR A 186 7.61 -32.33 -1.92
N LYS A 187 7.34 -32.85 -0.72
CA LYS A 187 6.49 -34.04 -0.50
C LYS A 187 5.14 -33.76 0.17
N LEU A 188 4.83 -32.50 0.48
CA LEU A 188 3.62 -32.15 1.21
C LEU A 188 2.38 -32.38 0.35
N SER A 189 1.55 -33.37 0.72
CA SER A 189 0.28 -33.65 0.04
C SER A 189 -0.90 -32.95 0.70
N THR A 190 -0.82 -32.68 2.01
CA THR A 190 -1.94 -32.17 2.82
C THR A 190 -1.51 -30.97 3.65
N LEU A 191 -2.12 -29.81 3.40
CA LEU A 191 -1.94 -28.58 4.18
C LEU A 191 -3.28 -28.17 4.82
N ILE A 192 -3.26 -27.98 6.14
CA ILE A 192 -4.43 -27.56 6.93
C ILE A 192 -4.05 -26.27 7.67
N VAL A 193 -4.80 -25.19 7.41
CA VAL A 193 -4.58 -23.83 7.93
C VAL A 193 -5.91 -23.17 8.31
N GLU A 194 -6.85 -23.95 8.85
CA GLU A 194 -8.16 -23.43 9.26
C GLU A 194 -8.06 -22.49 10.46
N GLY A 195 -8.88 -21.44 10.54
CA GLY A 195 -8.88 -20.55 11.71
C GLY A 195 -7.58 -19.74 11.89
N CYS A 196 -6.82 -19.56 10.81
CA CYS A 196 -5.74 -18.59 10.71
C CYS A 196 -6.32 -17.23 10.25
N GLN A 197 -5.51 -16.37 9.62
CA GLN A 197 -5.96 -15.13 8.96
C GLN A 197 -5.42 -14.99 7.53
N ILE A 198 -5.53 -16.04 6.73
CA ILE A 198 -5.10 -16.06 5.32
C ILE A 198 -6.17 -15.39 4.45
N ALA A 199 -5.92 -14.13 4.05
CA ALA A 199 -6.80 -13.37 3.15
C ALA A 199 -6.47 -13.55 1.66
N ASP A 200 -5.33 -14.17 1.34
CA ASP A 200 -4.81 -14.33 -0.01
C ASP A 200 -4.25 -15.75 -0.19
N TYR A 201 -4.91 -16.53 -1.05
CA TYR A 201 -4.58 -17.93 -1.34
C TYR A 201 -3.61 -18.08 -2.52
N ARG A 202 -3.11 -16.98 -3.11
CA ARG A 202 -2.07 -17.04 -4.15
C ARG A 202 -0.79 -17.66 -3.61
N GLY A 203 -0.24 -18.62 -4.34
CA GLY A 203 0.92 -19.43 -3.94
C GLY A 203 0.59 -20.81 -3.39
N VAL A 204 -0.69 -21.15 -3.15
CA VAL A 204 -1.14 -22.53 -2.86
C VAL A 204 -0.82 -23.44 -4.05
N GLU A 205 -1.02 -22.95 -5.27
CA GLU A 205 -0.73 -23.64 -6.53
C GLU A 205 0.76 -23.89 -6.80
N LYS A 206 1.65 -23.29 -5.99
CA LYS A 206 3.11 -23.40 -6.11
C LYS A 206 3.73 -24.43 -5.16
N ILE A 207 2.92 -25.10 -4.33
CA ILE A 207 3.39 -26.15 -3.41
C ILE A 207 3.40 -27.48 -4.19
N PRO A 208 4.57 -28.04 -4.58
CA PRO A 208 4.64 -28.97 -5.72
C PRO A 208 3.89 -30.30 -5.57
N GLY A 209 3.79 -30.83 -4.34
CA GLY A 209 3.13 -32.10 -4.05
C GLY A 209 1.68 -32.00 -3.57
N LEU A 210 1.13 -30.77 -3.46
CA LEU A 210 -0.10 -30.53 -2.70
C LEU A 210 -1.34 -31.04 -3.44
N THR A 211 -2.07 -31.98 -2.83
CA THR A 211 -3.31 -32.56 -3.35
C THR A 211 -4.54 -32.22 -2.51
N THR A 212 -4.34 -31.76 -1.27
CA THR A 212 -5.38 -31.44 -0.28
C THR A 212 -5.02 -30.14 0.44
N PHE A 213 -5.88 -29.13 0.34
CA PHE A 213 -5.75 -27.85 1.03
C PHE A 213 -7.04 -27.52 1.81
N ILE A 214 -6.90 -27.34 3.12
CA ILE A 214 -8.00 -26.99 4.02
C ILE A 214 -7.66 -25.65 4.68
N GLY A 215 -8.03 -24.56 4.02
CA GLY A 215 -7.81 -23.18 4.45
C GLY A 215 -9.09 -22.40 4.76
N GLY A 216 -10.21 -23.07 5.02
CA GLY A 216 -11.48 -22.45 5.39
C GLY A 216 -11.49 -21.88 6.82
N LYS A 217 -12.66 -21.43 7.26
CA LYS A 217 -12.91 -20.97 8.64
C LYS A 217 -11.98 -19.82 9.10
N GLN A 218 -11.43 -19.01 8.20
CA GLN A 218 -10.62 -17.85 8.58
C GLN A 218 -11.48 -16.85 9.36
N LEU A 219 -10.93 -16.19 10.38
CA LEU A 219 -11.67 -15.21 11.18
C LEU A 219 -10.94 -13.86 11.24
N PHE A 220 -11.46 -12.90 10.49
CA PHE A 220 -10.97 -11.53 10.45
C PHE A 220 -11.82 -10.66 11.37
N GLU A 221 -11.51 -10.70 12.67
CA GLU A 221 -12.21 -9.87 13.66
C GLU A 221 -11.40 -8.62 14.00
N ALA A 222 -12.02 -7.44 13.82
CA ALA A 222 -11.47 -6.18 14.26
C ALA A 222 -11.23 -6.20 15.78
N GLN A 223 -9.99 -5.92 16.19
CA GLN A 223 -9.63 -5.81 17.61
C GLN A 223 -10.15 -4.50 18.21
N GLU A 224 -10.05 -3.41 17.44
CA GLU A 224 -10.48 -2.07 17.81
C GLU A 224 -11.67 -1.59 16.96
N THR A 225 -12.39 -0.58 17.44
CA THR A 225 -13.45 0.11 16.68
C THR A 225 -12.86 1.11 15.68
N THR A 226 -13.37 1.13 14.45
CA THR A 226 -13.02 2.13 13.42
C THR A 226 -14.08 3.21 13.33
N GLU A 227 -13.70 4.49 13.43
CA GLU A 227 -14.63 5.60 13.19
C GLU A 227 -14.98 5.71 11.71
N VAL A 228 -16.27 5.86 11.41
CA VAL A 228 -16.78 6.18 10.07
C VAL A 228 -17.66 7.42 10.12
N LYS A 229 -17.59 8.25 9.08
CA LYS A 229 -18.45 9.43 8.93
C LYS A 229 -19.85 8.99 8.49
N SER A 230 -20.91 9.56 9.06
CA SER A 230 -22.30 9.15 8.81
C SER A 230 -22.68 9.17 7.33
N ASN A 231 -22.15 10.11 6.53
CA ASN A 231 -22.33 10.14 5.07
C ASN A 231 -21.86 8.88 4.32
N THR A 232 -20.90 8.13 4.89
CA THR A 232 -20.37 6.89 4.31
C THR A 232 -21.41 5.77 4.33
N LEU A 233 -22.41 5.90 5.20
CA LEU A 233 -23.53 4.97 5.40
C LEU A 233 -24.72 5.26 4.47
N LYS A 234 -24.54 6.18 3.50
CA LYS A 234 -25.44 6.52 2.39
C LYS A 234 -26.93 6.49 2.77
N TYR A 235 -27.29 7.26 3.79
CA TYR A 235 -28.66 7.31 4.30
C TYR A 235 -29.60 8.06 3.34
N ASP A 236 -30.74 7.45 3.02
CA ASP A 236 -31.84 8.09 2.29
C ASP A 236 -33.01 8.30 3.27
N ALA A 237 -33.24 9.56 3.62
CA ALA A 237 -34.30 9.96 4.53
C ALA A 237 -35.73 9.81 3.96
N LYS A 238 -35.90 9.80 2.63
CA LYS A 238 -37.19 9.61 1.96
C LYS A 238 -37.56 8.13 1.88
N ALA A 239 -36.59 7.28 1.55
CA ALA A 239 -36.76 5.83 1.54
C ALA A 239 -36.68 5.20 2.94
N GLN A 240 -36.15 5.93 3.93
CA GLN A 240 -35.83 5.44 5.27
C GLN A 240 -34.88 4.23 5.22
N THR A 241 -33.83 4.34 4.40
CA THR A 241 -32.84 3.27 4.19
C THR A 241 -31.42 3.74 4.50
N MET A 242 -30.65 2.89 5.17
CA MET A 242 -29.22 3.07 5.46
C MET A 242 -28.43 1.98 4.74
N PHE A 243 -27.32 2.31 4.08
CA PHE A 243 -26.51 1.34 3.35
C PHE A 243 -25.09 1.26 3.92
N ILE A 244 -24.70 0.08 4.40
CA ILE A 244 -23.36 -0.20 4.93
C ILE A 244 -22.51 -0.82 3.81
N PRO A 245 -21.52 -0.12 3.24
CA PRO A 245 -20.67 -0.67 2.19
C PRO A 245 -19.65 -1.67 2.74
N PHE A 246 -19.43 -2.79 2.03
CA PHE A 246 -18.41 -3.79 2.36
C PHE A 246 -16.98 -3.26 2.26
N SER A 247 -16.75 -2.09 1.65
CA SER A 247 -15.46 -1.40 1.68
C SER A 247 -15.02 -0.96 3.09
N LEU A 248 -15.92 -0.97 4.08
CA LEU A 248 -15.59 -0.75 5.49
C LEU A 248 -14.99 -1.99 6.17
N LEU A 249 -15.26 -3.20 5.64
CA LEU A 249 -14.78 -4.45 6.21
C LEU A 249 -13.30 -4.67 5.86
N THR A 250 -12.53 -5.20 6.82
CA THR A 250 -11.11 -5.51 6.62
C THR A 250 -10.85 -7.00 6.93
N PRO A 251 -10.53 -7.84 5.92
CA PRO A 251 -10.50 -7.53 4.50
C PRO A 251 -11.94 -7.37 3.93
N SER A 252 -12.08 -6.57 2.88
CA SER A 252 -13.37 -6.38 2.17
C SER A 252 -13.67 -7.51 1.19
N SER A 253 -12.65 -8.28 0.80
CA SER A 253 -12.73 -9.48 -0.04
C SER A 253 -11.49 -10.36 0.20
N LEU A 254 -11.64 -11.68 0.06
CA LEU A 254 -10.48 -12.58 -0.03
C LEU A 254 -10.00 -12.68 -1.47
N THR A 255 -8.75 -13.10 -1.68
CA THR A 255 -8.18 -13.33 -3.01
C THR A 255 -7.92 -14.82 -3.19
N ASN A 256 -8.53 -15.45 -4.20
CA ASN A 256 -8.30 -16.86 -4.53
C ASN A 256 -6.93 -17.06 -5.22
N PHE A 257 -6.49 -18.31 -5.39
CA PHE A 257 -5.18 -18.64 -5.98
C PHE A 257 -4.97 -18.06 -7.40
N ASP A 258 -6.03 -17.91 -8.18
CA ASP A 258 -6.03 -17.34 -9.54
C ASP A 258 -6.17 -15.80 -9.56
N GLY A 259 -6.25 -15.16 -8.39
CA GLY A 259 -6.45 -13.72 -8.24
C GLY A 259 -7.93 -13.28 -8.25
N SER A 260 -8.88 -14.19 -8.46
CA SER A 260 -10.31 -13.87 -8.38
C SER A 260 -10.71 -13.43 -6.96
N LYS A 261 -11.70 -12.53 -6.87
CA LYS A 261 -12.16 -11.97 -5.60
C LYS A 261 -13.32 -12.77 -5.03
N ILE A 262 -13.21 -13.07 -3.73
CA ILE A 262 -14.24 -13.75 -2.95
C ILE A 262 -14.85 -12.69 -2.02
N ASN A 263 -15.99 -12.17 -2.41
CA ASN A 263 -16.70 -11.10 -1.68
C ASN A 263 -17.60 -11.68 -0.56
N PRO A 264 -18.09 -10.85 0.37
CA PRO A 264 -19.18 -11.21 1.25
C PRO A 264 -20.39 -11.78 0.48
N SER A 265 -21.02 -12.79 1.06
CA SER A 265 -22.09 -13.58 0.45
C SER A 265 -23.41 -12.83 0.43
N ASN A 266 -24.13 -12.75 -0.70
CA ASN A 266 -25.40 -12.01 -0.78
C ASN A 266 -26.60 -12.64 -0.03
N LYS A 267 -26.37 -13.59 0.89
CA LYS A 267 -27.41 -14.33 1.61
C LYS A 267 -27.58 -13.79 3.03
N LEU A 268 -28.78 -13.33 3.36
CA LEU A 268 -29.03 -12.58 4.59
C LEU A 268 -28.77 -13.37 5.88
N TYR A 269 -29.10 -14.67 5.92
CA TYR A 269 -28.77 -15.56 7.04
C TYR A 269 -27.25 -15.78 7.28
N GLU A 270 -26.38 -15.27 6.38
CA GLU A 270 -24.92 -15.32 6.50
C GLU A 270 -24.33 -14.00 7.05
N TYR A 271 -25.18 -13.10 7.54
CA TYR A 271 -24.84 -11.85 8.21
C TYR A 271 -25.40 -11.74 9.63
N GLU A 272 -24.70 -10.99 10.47
CA GLU A 272 -25.21 -10.48 11.75
C GLU A 272 -24.89 -8.97 11.80
N VAL A 273 -25.91 -8.12 11.90
CA VAL A 273 -25.74 -6.66 12.00
C VAL A 273 -26.37 -6.17 13.30
N THR A 274 -25.57 -5.47 14.11
CA THR A 274 -26.01 -4.87 15.38
C THR A 274 -25.70 -3.39 15.35
N LEU A 275 -26.70 -2.56 15.64
CA LEU A 275 -26.57 -1.11 15.84
C LEU A 275 -26.57 -0.82 17.35
N SER A 276 -26.14 0.37 17.77
CA SER A 276 -26.34 0.86 19.15
C SER A 276 -27.81 0.86 19.59
N THR A 277 -28.73 0.94 18.62
CA THR A 277 -30.18 0.88 18.81
C THR A 277 -30.75 -0.55 18.89
N GLY A 278 -29.94 -1.59 18.64
CA GLY A 278 -30.32 -3.00 18.74
C GLY A 278 -29.87 -3.87 17.56
N ALA A 279 -30.14 -5.18 17.66
CA ALA A 279 -29.88 -6.13 16.59
C ALA A 279 -30.85 -5.92 15.40
N VAL A 280 -30.32 -5.98 14.18
CA VAL A 280 -31.11 -5.83 12.95
C VAL A 280 -31.63 -7.21 12.53
N ILE A 281 -32.96 -7.36 12.46
CA ILE A 281 -33.61 -8.59 12.00
C ILE A 281 -33.48 -8.78 10.48
N GLU A 282 -33.39 -10.03 10.03
CA GLU A 282 -33.18 -10.41 8.62
C GLU A 282 -34.18 -9.73 7.67
N SER A 283 -35.45 -9.64 8.05
CA SER A 283 -36.52 -9.03 7.23
C SER A 283 -36.39 -7.52 7.02
N LYS A 284 -35.50 -6.84 7.74
CA LYS A 284 -35.14 -5.44 7.49
C LYS A 284 -33.93 -5.28 6.56
N MET A 285 -33.22 -6.35 6.21
CA MET A 285 -31.99 -6.28 5.43
C MET A 285 -32.20 -6.67 3.97
N THR A 286 -31.45 -6.04 3.06
CA THR A 286 -31.20 -6.54 1.70
C THR A 286 -29.70 -6.45 1.41
N ALA A 287 -29.14 -7.41 0.67
CA ALA A 287 -27.70 -7.47 0.38
C ALA A 287 -27.45 -7.36 -1.12
N SER A 288 -26.43 -6.59 -1.50
CA SER A 288 -25.90 -6.50 -2.87
C SER A 288 -24.48 -7.07 -2.93
N ALA A 289 -23.75 -6.85 -4.03
CA ALA A 289 -22.32 -7.21 -4.09
C ALA A 289 -21.41 -6.18 -3.38
N GLU A 290 -21.96 -5.00 -3.09
CA GLU A 290 -21.26 -3.81 -2.59
C GLU A 290 -21.52 -3.53 -1.10
N GLY A 291 -22.62 -4.04 -0.53
CA GLY A 291 -22.98 -3.80 0.87
C GLY A 291 -24.34 -4.36 1.31
N ILE A 292 -24.80 -3.91 2.48
CA ILE A 292 -26.10 -4.25 3.07
C ILE A 292 -26.94 -2.97 3.20
N THR A 293 -28.19 -3.00 2.73
CA THR A 293 -29.19 -1.97 3.02
C THR A 293 -30.06 -2.41 4.20
N ILE A 294 -30.20 -1.54 5.20
CA ILE A 294 -31.14 -1.66 6.32
C ILE A 294 -32.35 -0.77 6.01
N ASN A 295 -33.55 -1.34 6.08
CA ASN A 295 -34.81 -0.71 5.72
C ASN A 295 -35.62 -0.31 6.96
N GLY A 296 -36.36 0.79 6.87
CA GLY A 296 -37.17 1.31 7.97
C GLY A 296 -36.31 1.86 9.12
N VAL A 297 -35.32 2.67 8.76
CA VAL A 297 -34.50 3.49 9.66
C VAL A 297 -35.00 4.93 9.56
N ALA A 298 -35.68 5.43 10.59
CA ALA A 298 -36.16 6.81 10.62
C ALA A 298 -34.99 7.81 10.80
N PRO A 299 -35.11 9.08 10.36
CA PRO A 299 -33.99 10.03 10.45
C PRO A 299 -33.49 10.23 11.88
N ALA A 300 -34.42 10.38 12.82
CA ALA A 300 -34.12 10.50 14.26
C ALA A 300 -33.60 9.20 14.90
N ASP A 301 -33.62 8.06 14.21
CA ASP A 301 -32.98 6.82 14.67
C ASP A 301 -31.59 6.66 14.05
N PHE A 302 -31.40 7.08 12.78
CA PHE A 302 -30.09 7.13 12.13
C PHE A 302 -29.12 8.03 12.88
N ASP A 303 -29.54 9.24 13.26
CA ASP A 303 -28.75 10.20 14.03
C ASP A 303 -28.37 9.70 15.46
N LYS A 304 -29.00 8.61 15.95
CA LYS A 304 -28.69 7.95 17.23
C LYS A 304 -27.82 6.70 17.09
N ILE A 305 -27.44 6.32 15.86
CA ILE A 305 -26.50 5.21 15.66
C ILE A 305 -25.11 5.70 16.01
N GLU A 306 -24.66 5.48 17.24
CA GLU A 306 -23.32 5.84 17.71
C GLU A 306 -22.26 4.80 17.30
N ASN A 307 -22.69 3.55 17.15
CA ASN A 307 -21.82 2.43 16.80
C ASN A 307 -22.62 1.33 16.09
N PHE A 308 -21.89 0.49 15.34
CA PHE A 308 -22.44 -0.73 14.76
C PHE A 308 -21.37 -1.81 14.57
N THR A 309 -21.81 -3.06 14.48
CA THR A 309 -20.99 -4.23 14.16
C THR A 309 -21.60 -4.95 12.96
N VAL A 310 -20.75 -5.40 12.03
CA VAL A 310 -21.16 -6.24 10.89
C VAL A 310 -20.30 -7.50 10.86
N SER A 311 -20.97 -8.64 10.98
CA SER A 311 -20.45 -10.00 10.80
C SER A 311 -20.90 -10.51 9.44
N ALA A 312 -19.98 -11.03 8.61
CA ALA A 312 -20.29 -11.46 7.24
C ALA A 312 -19.43 -12.65 6.79
N LEU A 313 -20.05 -13.69 6.19
CA LEU A 313 -19.33 -14.79 5.53
C LEU A 313 -18.93 -14.43 4.09
N PHE A 314 -17.74 -14.90 3.66
CA PHE A 314 -17.29 -14.82 2.28
C PHE A 314 -17.83 -15.98 1.42
N ASP A 315 -18.34 -15.70 0.21
CA ASP A 315 -18.89 -16.74 -0.68
C ASP A 315 -17.82 -17.46 -1.52
N ALA A 316 -17.07 -18.34 -0.86
CA ALA A 316 -16.11 -19.22 -1.51
C ALA A 316 -16.73 -20.40 -2.29
N ARG A 317 -18.06 -20.56 -2.36
CA ARG A 317 -18.70 -21.77 -2.92
C ARG A 317 -18.52 -21.93 -4.43
N LYS A 318 -18.19 -20.85 -5.13
CA LYS A 318 -17.90 -20.80 -6.57
C LYS A 318 -16.42 -20.52 -6.87
N ALA A 319 -15.55 -20.59 -5.86
CA ALA A 319 -14.12 -20.39 -6.06
C ALA A 319 -13.58 -21.46 -7.02
N THR A 320 -12.74 -21.03 -7.95
CA THR A 320 -11.93 -21.91 -8.79
C THR A 320 -10.95 -22.71 -7.93
N VAL A 321 -10.49 -23.85 -8.44
CA VAL A 321 -9.62 -24.80 -7.72
C VAL A 321 -8.28 -24.93 -8.45
N PRO A 322 -7.12 -24.97 -7.74
CA PRO A 322 -5.83 -25.23 -8.36
C PRO A 322 -5.79 -26.58 -9.08
N ALA A 323 -5.17 -26.66 -10.26
CA ALA A 323 -5.18 -27.87 -11.10
C ALA A 323 -4.52 -29.10 -10.43
N ASN A 324 -3.68 -28.90 -9.42
CA ASN A 324 -3.04 -29.96 -8.62
C ASN A 324 -3.93 -30.50 -7.47
N ILE A 325 -5.07 -29.87 -7.18
CA ILE A 325 -5.94 -30.18 -6.03
C ILE A 325 -7.31 -30.64 -6.53
N ALA A 326 -7.84 -31.73 -5.97
CA ALA A 326 -9.21 -32.16 -6.29
C ALA A 326 -10.24 -31.18 -5.71
N ALA A 327 -11.36 -30.93 -6.40
CA ALA A 327 -12.36 -29.98 -5.94
C ALA A 327 -12.96 -30.29 -4.55
N SER A 328 -13.10 -31.57 -4.20
CA SER A 328 -13.51 -32.02 -2.86
C SER A 328 -12.44 -31.85 -1.77
N ALA A 329 -11.22 -31.48 -2.16
CA ALA A 329 -10.04 -31.36 -1.31
C ALA A 329 -9.48 -29.91 -1.27
N TYR A 330 -10.17 -28.94 -1.87
CA TYR A 330 -9.86 -27.50 -1.77
C TYR A 330 -10.93 -26.78 -0.93
N GLY A 331 -10.78 -26.83 0.39
CA GLY A 331 -11.73 -26.25 1.33
C GLY A 331 -11.30 -24.87 1.81
N ILE A 332 -11.90 -23.80 1.25
CA ILE A 332 -11.68 -22.39 1.69
C ILE A 332 -12.97 -21.68 2.16
N THR A 333 -14.02 -22.44 2.42
CA THR A 333 -15.35 -21.95 2.83
C THR A 333 -15.45 -21.60 4.32
N ASN A 334 -16.58 -21.03 4.73
CA ASN A 334 -16.90 -20.65 6.13
C ASN A 334 -15.97 -19.60 6.75
N SER A 335 -15.22 -18.86 5.93
CA SER A 335 -14.41 -17.73 6.38
C SER A 335 -15.28 -16.49 6.64
N LYS A 336 -15.03 -15.78 7.73
CA LYS A 336 -15.86 -14.68 8.26
C LYS A 336 -15.04 -13.43 8.53
N VAL A 337 -15.62 -12.25 8.25
CA VAL A 337 -15.12 -10.95 8.71
C VAL A 337 -16.09 -10.34 9.72
N ILE A 338 -15.57 -9.68 10.75
CA ILE A 338 -16.32 -8.93 11.76
C ILE A 338 -15.72 -7.53 11.87
N GLY A 339 -16.41 -6.53 11.32
CA GLY A 339 -16.06 -5.12 11.47
C GLY A 339 -16.81 -4.49 12.66
N LYS A 340 -16.12 -3.64 13.41
CA LYS A 340 -16.65 -2.89 14.58
C LYS A 340 -16.43 -1.41 14.32
N PHE A 341 -17.48 -0.59 14.41
CA PHE A 341 -17.44 0.80 13.98
C PHE A 341 -18.12 1.75 14.97
N THR A 342 -17.59 2.96 15.09
CA THR A 342 -18.28 4.12 15.66
C THR A 342 -18.71 5.05 14.52
N VAL A 343 -19.80 5.80 14.71
CA VAL A 343 -20.31 6.72 13.68
C VAL A 343 -20.17 8.15 14.16
N ASP A 344 -19.47 8.96 13.38
CA ASP A 344 -19.41 10.40 13.58
C ASP A 344 -20.52 11.11 12.78
N HIS A 345 -21.45 11.72 13.50
CA HIS A 345 -22.52 12.57 12.99
C HIS A 345 -22.19 14.07 13.07
N SER A 346 -20.93 14.44 13.32
CA SER A 346 -20.51 15.84 13.40
C SER A 346 -20.79 16.60 12.10
N VAL A 347 -21.28 17.83 12.27
CA VAL A 347 -21.74 18.70 11.19
C VAL A 347 -20.65 19.74 10.92
N ASN A 348 -19.54 19.32 10.33
CA ASN A 348 -18.41 20.20 10.00
C ASN A 348 -18.40 20.50 8.50
N ILE A 349 -18.46 21.78 8.12
CA ILE A 349 -18.40 22.19 6.71
C ILE A 349 -16.96 22.12 6.20
N THR A 350 -16.81 21.60 5.00
CA THR A 350 -15.59 21.65 4.19
C THR A 350 -15.97 22.15 2.80
N ALA A 351 -15.23 23.12 2.26
CA ALA A 351 -15.43 23.70 0.94
C ALA A 351 -14.12 24.39 0.48
N GLU A 352 -14.05 24.80 -0.78
CA GLU A 352 -13.06 25.78 -1.24
C GLU A 352 -13.42 27.16 -0.67
N ASP A 353 -12.43 27.86 -0.12
CA ASP A 353 -12.61 29.13 0.62
C ASP A 353 -12.67 30.36 -0.29
N ASN A 354 -12.35 30.19 -1.57
CA ASN A 354 -12.39 31.20 -2.61
C ASN A 354 -12.91 30.63 -3.95
N ILE A 355 -13.67 31.44 -4.69
CA ILE A 355 -14.13 31.14 -6.05
C ILE A 355 -14.34 32.44 -6.84
N SER A 356 -14.24 32.37 -8.16
CA SER A 356 -14.49 33.50 -9.06
C SER A 356 -15.51 33.16 -10.14
N TYR A 357 -16.32 34.16 -10.52
CA TYR A 357 -17.31 34.11 -11.60
C TYR A 357 -17.20 35.37 -12.47
N ILE A 358 -17.73 35.33 -13.69
CA ILE A 358 -17.80 36.50 -14.57
C ILE A 358 -19.11 37.26 -14.34
N ALA A 359 -19.05 38.60 -14.38
CA ALA A 359 -20.22 39.45 -14.23
C ALA A 359 -21.30 39.14 -15.29
N GLY A 360 -22.52 38.91 -14.82
CA GLY A 360 -23.67 38.51 -15.63
C GLY A 360 -23.91 37.00 -15.73
N GLU A 361 -23.04 36.14 -15.18
CA GLU A 361 -23.30 34.71 -15.10
C GLU A 361 -24.48 34.39 -14.16
N THR A 362 -25.31 33.41 -14.55
CA THR A 362 -26.42 32.94 -13.71
C THR A 362 -25.96 31.81 -12.81
N ILE A 363 -25.67 32.14 -11.55
CA ILE A 363 -25.22 31.19 -10.52
C ILE A 363 -26.35 30.94 -9.53
N THR A 364 -26.80 29.68 -9.42
CA THR A 364 -27.77 29.27 -8.38
C THR A 364 -27.04 28.84 -7.11
N PRO A 365 -27.70 28.82 -5.93
CA PRO A 365 -27.09 28.32 -4.70
C PRO A 365 -26.56 26.88 -4.81
N GLU A 366 -27.26 26.01 -5.55
CA GLU A 366 -26.86 24.62 -5.76
C GLU A 366 -25.61 24.51 -6.65
N LYS A 367 -25.53 25.34 -7.71
CA LYS A 367 -24.31 25.45 -8.53
C LYS A 367 -23.14 25.96 -7.70
N PHE A 368 -23.34 27.05 -6.95
CA PHE A 368 -22.32 27.62 -6.07
C PHE A 368 -21.77 26.59 -5.08
N LEU A 369 -22.63 25.87 -4.35
CA LEU A 369 -22.23 24.81 -3.42
C LEU A 369 -21.49 23.65 -4.10
N THR A 370 -21.85 23.34 -5.36
CA THR A 370 -21.19 22.31 -6.17
C THR A 370 -19.79 22.74 -6.61
N ASP A 371 -19.66 23.96 -7.11
CA ASP A 371 -18.39 24.48 -7.64
C ASP A 371 -17.32 24.58 -6.55
N ILE A 372 -17.71 25.04 -5.34
CA ILE A 372 -16.83 25.08 -4.15
C ILE A 372 -16.68 23.71 -3.45
N LYS A 373 -17.28 22.64 -3.98
CA LYS A 373 -17.22 21.26 -3.45
C LYS A 373 -17.67 21.15 -1.98
N ALA A 374 -18.72 21.88 -1.60
CA ALA A 374 -19.21 21.94 -0.23
C ALA A 374 -19.69 20.57 0.29
N ASN A 375 -19.23 20.17 1.48
CA ASN A 375 -19.59 18.93 2.15
C ASN A 375 -19.68 19.14 3.67
N ALA A 376 -20.77 18.67 4.28
CA ALA A 376 -21.03 18.75 5.72
C ALA A 376 -21.43 17.40 6.32
N ASN A 377 -20.70 16.33 5.97
CA ASN A 377 -20.94 14.97 6.46
C ASN A 377 -22.40 14.49 6.21
N GLY A 378 -22.94 14.78 5.01
CA GLY A 378 -24.30 14.40 4.64
C GLY A 378 -25.41 15.25 5.24
N SER A 379 -25.07 16.23 6.09
CA SER A 379 -25.99 17.24 6.60
C SER A 379 -26.40 18.23 5.50
N THR A 380 -27.53 18.92 5.69
CA THR A 380 -27.99 19.91 4.71
C THR A 380 -27.16 21.18 4.85
N ILE A 381 -26.58 21.67 3.75
CA ILE A 381 -25.85 22.94 3.70
C ILE A 381 -26.77 24.03 3.16
N THR A 382 -26.76 25.19 3.80
CA THR A 382 -27.40 26.43 3.34
C THR A 382 -26.35 27.51 3.12
N SER A 383 -26.64 28.49 2.27
CA SER A 383 -25.76 29.64 2.02
C SER A 383 -26.58 30.91 1.79
N ASP A 384 -26.01 32.06 2.14
CA ASP A 384 -26.60 33.38 1.89
C ASP A 384 -26.14 34.00 0.54
N VAL A 385 -25.63 33.16 -0.38
CA VAL A 385 -25.06 33.60 -1.67
C VAL A 385 -26.05 34.42 -2.50
N ALA A 386 -27.32 34.01 -2.56
CA ALA A 386 -28.37 34.72 -3.30
C ALA A 386 -28.84 36.02 -2.64
N GLU A 387 -28.49 36.24 -1.36
CA GLU A 387 -28.81 37.47 -0.62
C GLU A 387 -27.65 38.47 -0.65
N LYS A 388 -26.41 37.98 -0.67
CA LYS A 388 -25.20 38.82 -0.55
C LYS A 388 -24.46 39.08 -1.86
N VAL A 389 -24.49 38.18 -2.84
CA VAL A 389 -23.68 38.30 -4.05
C VAL A 389 -24.49 38.93 -5.17
N ASP A 390 -24.07 40.12 -5.60
CA ASP A 390 -24.58 40.76 -6.81
C ASP A 390 -23.73 40.31 -8.01
N PHE A 391 -24.15 39.23 -8.66
CA PHE A 391 -23.48 38.66 -9.84
C PHE A 391 -23.45 39.60 -11.06
N SER A 392 -24.15 40.75 -11.03
CA SER A 392 -24.07 41.76 -12.10
C SER A 392 -22.93 42.75 -11.91
N LYS A 393 -22.31 42.78 -10.72
CA LYS A 393 -21.37 43.82 -10.31
C LYS A 393 -20.01 43.24 -9.93
N ALA A 394 -18.95 43.75 -10.55
CA ALA A 394 -17.59 43.37 -10.20
C ALA A 394 -17.25 43.74 -8.74
N GLY A 395 -16.58 42.84 -8.02
CA GLY A 395 -16.25 43.03 -6.61
C GLY A 395 -16.02 41.72 -5.86
N THR A 396 -15.72 41.84 -4.56
CA THR A 396 -15.49 40.70 -3.66
C THR A 396 -16.57 40.67 -2.59
N TYR A 397 -17.16 39.49 -2.40
CA TYR A 397 -18.30 39.24 -1.53
C TYR A 397 -17.97 38.12 -0.53
N THR A 398 -18.47 38.22 0.70
CA THR A 398 -18.29 37.18 1.73
C THR A 398 -19.59 36.44 1.98
N VAL A 399 -19.66 35.22 1.48
CA VAL A 399 -20.80 34.30 1.66
C VAL A 399 -20.59 33.50 2.95
N THR A 400 -21.65 33.31 3.72
CA THR A 400 -21.67 32.43 4.89
C THR A 400 -22.39 31.12 4.54
N LEU A 401 -21.71 30.00 4.74
CA LEU A 401 -22.26 28.66 4.73
C LEU A 401 -22.66 28.25 6.15
N ASN A 402 -23.80 27.60 6.29
CA ASN A 402 -24.22 26.93 7.52
C ASN A 402 -24.64 25.50 7.18
N ALA A 403 -24.55 24.57 8.13
CA ALA A 403 -25.07 23.23 7.93
C ALA A 403 -25.82 22.72 9.17
N GLU A 404 -26.85 21.90 8.95
CA GLU A 404 -27.71 21.34 10.00
C GLU A 404 -28.15 19.92 9.63
N ASN A 405 -28.16 19.02 10.62
CA ASN A 405 -28.64 17.63 10.46
C ASN A 405 -30.11 17.48 10.93
N SER A 406 -30.70 16.28 10.79
CA SER A 406 -32.10 16.04 11.15
C SER A 406 -32.41 16.12 12.66
N THR A 407 -31.39 16.14 13.52
CA THR A 407 -31.51 16.32 14.97
C THR A 407 -31.27 17.77 15.41
N GLY A 408 -31.01 18.70 14.48
CA GLY A 408 -30.79 20.12 14.77
C GLY A 408 -29.37 20.45 15.27
N VAL A 409 -28.41 19.53 15.13
CA VAL A 409 -26.99 19.82 15.35
C VAL A 409 -26.51 20.71 14.21
N LYS A 410 -25.90 21.85 14.54
CA LYS A 410 -25.44 22.85 13.58
C LYS A 410 -23.93 22.87 13.49
N SER A 411 -23.42 23.24 12.32
CA SER A 411 -22.01 23.59 12.14
C SER A 411 -21.68 24.93 12.79
N GLU A 412 -20.40 25.14 13.07
CA GLU A 412 -19.86 26.49 13.03
C GLU A 412 -20.01 27.05 11.60
N PRO A 413 -20.35 28.34 11.41
CA PRO A 413 -20.49 28.91 10.07
C PRO A 413 -19.13 29.00 9.36
N MET A 414 -19.08 28.61 8.08
CA MET A 414 -17.89 28.75 7.24
C MET A 414 -18.05 29.93 6.29
N GLN A 415 -17.02 30.76 6.12
CA GLN A 415 -17.03 31.87 5.16
C GLN A 415 -16.32 31.48 3.86
N VAL A 416 -16.88 31.93 2.73
CA VAL A 416 -16.33 31.74 1.38
C VAL A 416 -16.26 33.08 0.68
N THR A 417 -15.14 33.34 0.02
CA THR A 417 -14.88 34.57 -0.72
C THR A 417 -15.29 34.38 -2.19
N VAL A 418 -16.31 35.10 -2.62
CA VAL A 418 -16.78 35.09 -4.02
C VAL A 418 -16.28 36.36 -4.71
N THR A 419 -15.51 36.20 -5.79
CA THR A 419 -15.04 37.33 -6.61
C THR A 419 -15.81 37.36 -7.91
N ILE A 420 -16.51 38.46 -8.18
CA ILE A 420 -17.14 38.73 -9.47
C ILE A 420 -16.14 39.55 -10.29
N ILE A 421 -15.67 38.97 -11.38
CA ILE A 421 -14.74 39.59 -12.34
C ILE A 421 -15.57 40.37 -13.37
N GLU A 422 -15.14 41.57 -13.73
CA GLU A 422 -15.81 42.36 -14.76
C GLU A 422 -15.78 41.64 -16.12
N LYS A 423 -16.87 41.68 -16.88
CA LYS A 423 -16.92 41.07 -18.21
C LYS A 423 -16.00 41.85 -19.16
N THR A 424 -15.14 41.16 -19.91
CA THR A 424 -14.32 41.81 -20.96
C THR A 424 -15.25 42.43 -22.02
N ALA A 425 -15.09 43.72 -22.26
CA ALA A 425 -15.87 44.50 -23.21
C ALA A 425 -14.94 45.20 -24.20
N ILE A 426 -15.20 45.04 -25.50
CA ILE A 426 -14.46 45.72 -26.57
C ILE A 426 -15.12 47.08 -26.83
N THR A 427 -14.30 48.12 -26.95
CA THR A 427 -14.70 49.47 -27.38
C THR A 427 -13.88 49.89 -28.58
N ALA A 428 -14.52 50.53 -29.57
CA ALA A 428 -13.90 51.08 -30.77
C ALA A 428 -14.84 52.12 -31.41
N ASP A 429 -14.31 53.01 -32.23
CA ASP A 429 -15.11 53.84 -33.13
C ASP A 429 -15.84 52.94 -34.15
N PRO A 430 -17.13 53.20 -34.45
CA PRO A 430 -17.97 52.27 -35.21
C PRO A 430 -17.71 52.27 -36.73
N GLU A 431 -16.98 53.27 -37.22
CA GLU A 431 -16.68 53.46 -38.64
C GLU A 431 -15.32 54.16 -38.82
N VAL A 432 -14.56 53.73 -39.83
CA VAL A 432 -13.36 54.41 -40.34
C VAL A 432 -13.37 54.45 -41.86
N THR A 433 -12.74 55.47 -42.45
CA THR A 433 -12.66 55.66 -43.91
C THR A 433 -11.21 55.73 -44.37
N TYR A 434 -10.91 55.03 -45.47
CA TYR A 434 -9.61 55.02 -46.14
C TYR A 434 -9.77 55.28 -47.64
N GLU A 435 -8.68 55.63 -48.30
CA GLU A 435 -8.63 55.84 -49.75
C GLU A 435 -8.21 54.56 -50.48
N ILE A 436 -8.68 54.37 -51.71
CA ILE A 436 -8.25 53.27 -52.57
C ILE A 436 -6.71 53.26 -52.74
N ASP A 437 -6.13 52.06 -52.81
CA ASP A 437 -4.69 51.78 -52.82
C ASP A 437 -3.89 52.27 -51.57
N THR A 438 -4.54 52.78 -50.52
CA THR A 438 -3.87 53.11 -49.24
C THR A 438 -3.89 51.94 -48.25
N ALA A 439 -3.08 50.91 -48.54
CA ALA A 439 -2.98 49.72 -47.69
C ALA A 439 -2.65 50.08 -46.22
N LYS A 440 -3.42 49.50 -45.29
CA LYS A 440 -3.25 49.62 -43.84
C LYS A 440 -2.91 48.25 -43.25
N THR A 441 -2.10 48.24 -42.18
CA THR A 441 -1.93 47.06 -41.32
C THR A 441 -3.07 46.95 -40.31
N GLU A 442 -3.27 45.75 -39.75
CA GLU A 442 -4.23 45.52 -38.66
C GLU A 442 -3.93 46.40 -37.44
N ALA A 443 -2.65 46.57 -37.07
CA ALA A 443 -2.26 47.40 -35.94
C ALA A 443 -2.59 48.89 -36.16
N GLU A 444 -2.41 49.41 -37.37
CA GLU A 444 -2.81 50.78 -37.73
C GLU A 444 -4.34 50.92 -37.73
N PHE A 445 -5.07 49.94 -38.26
CA PHE A 445 -6.53 49.93 -38.22
C PHE A 445 -7.09 49.94 -36.79
N LEU A 446 -6.57 49.08 -35.91
CA LEU A 446 -6.97 49.04 -34.50
C LEU A 446 -6.65 50.37 -33.77
N ALA A 447 -5.56 51.04 -34.14
CA ALA A 447 -5.22 52.36 -33.60
C ALA A 447 -6.13 53.47 -34.15
N ASP A 448 -6.41 53.48 -35.46
CA ASP A 448 -7.25 54.49 -36.12
C ASP A 448 -8.69 54.47 -35.58
N ILE A 449 -9.22 53.29 -35.22
CA ILE A 449 -10.54 53.11 -34.58
C ILE A 449 -10.50 53.19 -33.04
N LYS A 450 -9.34 53.46 -32.43
CA LYS A 450 -9.13 53.49 -30.97
C LYS A 450 -9.63 52.22 -30.25
N ALA A 451 -9.36 51.04 -30.83
CA ALA A 451 -9.79 49.77 -30.27
C ALA A 451 -9.11 49.50 -28.91
N ALA A 452 -9.91 49.28 -27.87
CA ALA A 452 -9.45 48.97 -26.51
C ALA A 452 -10.45 48.06 -25.77
N THR A 453 -9.98 47.26 -24.81
CA THR A 453 -10.84 46.59 -23.82
C THR A 453 -10.74 47.28 -22.45
N ASN A 454 -11.70 46.98 -21.56
CA ASN A 454 -11.70 47.46 -20.18
C ASN A 454 -10.62 46.80 -19.28
N ASP A 455 -9.97 45.74 -19.73
CA ASP A 455 -9.07 44.88 -18.95
C ASP A 455 -7.70 44.61 -19.60
N GLU A 456 -7.36 45.37 -20.65
CA GLU A 456 -6.14 45.22 -21.47
C GLU A 456 -5.99 43.88 -22.23
N THR A 457 -7.03 43.04 -22.29
CA THR A 457 -7.08 41.84 -23.16
C THR A 457 -6.82 42.21 -24.62
N ALA A 458 -5.91 41.47 -25.28
CA ALA A 458 -5.53 41.72 -26.66
C ALA A 458 -6.71 41.54 -27.63
N ILE A 459 -6.86 42.50 -28.54
CA ILE A 459 -7.87 42.48 -29.62
C ILE A 459 -7.28 41.84 -30.87
N THR A 460 -8.07 41.00 -31.52
CA THR A 460 -7.80 40.39 -32.84
C THR A 460 -8.93 40.72 -33.81
N SER A 461 -8.64 40.81 -35.10
CA SER A 461 -9.65 41.09 -36.13
C SER A 461 -9.55 40.20 -37.36
N ASP A 462 -10.59 40.21 -38.19
CA ASP A 462 -10.58 39.65 -39.55
C ASP A 462 -10.12 40.67 -40.62
N PHE A 463 -9.68 41.87 -40.21
CA PHE A 463 -9.40 43.04 -41.07
C PHE A 463 -8.60 42.72 -42.33
N ALA A 464 -7.44 42.08 -42.17
CA ALA A 464 -6.51 41.75 -43.25
C ALA A 464 -7.05 40.71 -44.25
N THR A 465 -8.18 40.08 -43.94
CA THR A 465 -8.86 39.10 -44.81
C THR A 465 -10.17 39.62 -45.40
N VAL A 466 -10.76 40.65 -44.80
CA VAL A 466 -12.08 41.19 -45.17
C VAL A 466 -11.99 42.47 -46.00
N VAL A 467 -11.03 43.37 -45.72
CA VAL A 467 -10.94 44.67 -46.40
C VAL A 467 -10.11 44.56 -47.68
N ASP A 468 -10.71 44.93 -48.81
CA ASP A 468 -10.03 45.00 -50.11
C ASP A 468 -9.78 46.47 -50.51
N PHE A 469 -8.54 46.92 -50.36
CA PHE A 469 -8.11 48.27 -50.70
C PHE A 469 -8.06 48.57 -52.21
N THR A 470 -8.25 47.57 -53.08
CA THR A 470 -8.27 47.76 -54.55
C THR A 470 -9.67 48.04 -55.10
N LYS A 471 -10.68 48.10 -54.22
CA LYS A 471 -12.08 48.27 -54.59
C LYS A 471 -12.80 49.19 -53.62
N ALA A 472 -13.46 50.22 -54.13
CA ALA A 472 -14.30 51.08 -53.31
C ALA A 472 -15.56 50.32 -52.79
N GLY A 473 -15.92 50.55 -51.52
CA GLY A 473 -17.04 49.86 -50.87
C GLY A 473 -17.05 49.97 -49.34
N GLU A 474 -18.11 49.43 -48.72
CA GLU A 474 -18.20 49.24 -47.26
C GLU A 474 -17.84 47.79 -46.91
N TYR A 475 -16.94 47.61 -45.95
CA TYR A 475 -16.49 46.33 -45.41
C TYR A 475 -16.85 46.26 -43.92
N SER A 476 -17.27 45.08 -43.45
CA SER A 476 -17.66 44.86 -42.04
C SER A 476 -16.62 44.00 -41.35
N VAL A 477 -15.79 44.62 -40.51
CA VAL A 477 -14.65 43.96 -39.84
C VAL A 477 -15.05 43.57 -38.42
N THR A 478 -14.79 42.33 -38.04
CA THR A 478 -15.15 41.78 -36.72
C THR A 478 -13.96 41.84 -35.77
N LEU A 479 -14.14 42.49 -34.62
CA LEU A 479 -13.19 42.49 -33.52
C LEU A 479 -13.57 41.43 -32.48
N ASN A 480 -12.57 40.72 -31.98
CA ASN A 480 -12.68 39.70 -30.93
C ASN A 480 -11.60 39.95 -29.87
N ALA A 481 -11.90 39.63 -28.61
CA ALA A 481 -10.93 39.62 -27.51
C ALA A 481 -11.18 38.38 -26.64
N GLU A 482 -10.12 37.68 -26.25
CA GLU A 482 -10.20 36.43 -25.51
C GLU A 482 -8.98 36.26 -24.60
N SER A 483 -9.21 35.74 -23.40
CA SER A 483 -8.23 35.49 -22.36
C SER A 483 -8.34 34.04 -21.86
N ASP A 484 -7.43 33.61 -20.99
CA ASP A 484 -7.49 32.28 -20.36
C ASP A 484 -8.76 32.06 -19.50
N VAL A 485 -9.50 33.13 -19.15
CA VAL A 485 -10.65 33.08 -18.22
C VAL A 485 -11.99 33.48 -18.85
N GLN A 486 -12.01 34.30 -19.90
CA GLN A 486 -13.25 34.72 -20.57
C GLN A 486 -13.03 35.19 -22.00
N LYS A 487 -14.11 35.20 -22.79
CA LYS A 487 -14.20 35.73 -24.15
C LYS A 487 -15.17 36.91 -24.18
N ALA A 488 -14.75 38.02 -24.78
CA ALA A 488 -15.60 39.20 -24.97
C ALA A 488 -16.68 38.96 -26.03
N ASP A 489 -17.77 39.71 -25.94
CA ASP A 489 -18.72 39.78 -27.06
C ASP A 489 -18.05 40.50 -28.25
N SER A 490 -18.08 39.88 -29.42
CA SER A 490 -17.47 40.45 -30.63
C SER A 490 -18.23 41.68 -31.12
N ILE A 491 -17.51 42.73 -31.54
CA ILE A 491 -18.10 43.94 -32.14
C ILE A 491 -17.71 44.06 -33.61
N THR A 492 -18.54 44.71 -34.42
CA THR A 492 -18.28 44.93 -35.85
C THR A 492 -18.07 46.42 -36.13
N VAL A 493 -17.01 46.73 -36.87
CA VAL A 493 -16.63 48.08 -37.28
C VAL A 493 -16.70 48.20 -38.79
N LYS A 494 -17.27 49.29 -39.29
CA LYS A 494 -17.35 49.56 -40.73
C LYS A 494 -16.07 50.19 -41.25
N VAL A 495 -15.50 49.61 -42.30
CA VAL A 495 -14.38 50.20 -43.03
C VAL A 495 -14.89 50.63 -44.40
N LYS A 496 -14.85 51.93 -44.69
CA LYS A 496 -15.19 52.48 -46.00
C LYS A 496 -13.92 52.70 -46.79
N VAL A 497 -13.84 52.13 -48.00
CA VAL A 497 -12.80 52.46 -48.97
C VAL A 497 -13.43 53.34 -50.03
N ASN A 498 -12.96 54.58 -50.13
CA ASN A 498 -13.46 55.56 -51.10
C ASN A 498 -12.52 55.66 -52.32
N GLU A 499 -13.07 56.06 -53.45
CA GLU A 499 -12.26 56.47 -54.60
C GLU A 499 -11.61 57.83 -54.32
N LYS A 500 -10.34 57.97 -54.72
CA LYS A 500 -9.60 59.23 -54.59
C LYS A 500 -10.38 60.40 -55.18
N PRO A 501 -10.45 61.56 -54.51
CA PRO A 501 -10.96 62.78 -55.11
C PRO A 501 -10.23 63.05 -56.43
N VAL A 502 -10.98 63.09 -57.53
CA VAL A 502 -10.42 63.52 -58.82
C VAL A 502 -10.21 65.03 -58.72
N ASP A 503 -8.95 65.46 -58.72
CA ASP A 503 -8.61 66.89 -58.74
C ASP A 503 -9.36 67.59 -59.88
N PRO A 504 -10.05 68.72 -59.62
CA PRO A 504 -10.78 69.42 -60.65
C PRO A 504 -9.79 69.94 -61.71
N VAL A 505 -10.03 69.56 -62.97
CA VAL A 505 -9.18 69.94 -64.10
C VAL A 505 -9.17 71.47 -64.26
N ASP A 506 -7.99 72.06 -64.08
CA ASP A 506 -7.75 73.50 -64.15
C ASP A 506 -8.03 74.05 -65.56
N PRO A 507 -8.92 75.06 -65.73
CA PRO A 507 -9.18 75.66 -67.03
C PRO A 507 -8.04 76.62 -67.45
N THR A 508 -7.62 76.50 -68.70
CA THR A 508 -6.50 77.23 -69.32
C THR A 508 -6.59 78.77 -69.22
N PRO A 509 -5.45 79.49 -69.06
CA PRO A 509 -5.42 80.94 -68.82
C PRO A 509 -5.33 81.79 -70.11
N ASP A 510 -6.02 82.94 -70.13
CA ASP A 510 -5.70 84.16 -70.93
C ASP A 510 -6.68 85.31 -70.56
N PRO A 511 -6.42 86.61 -70.84
CA PRO A 511 -5.15 87.35 -70.87
C PRO A 511 -5.08 88.47 -69.81
N ASP A 512 -3.88 89.03 -69.62
CA ASP A 512 -3.54 90.15 -68.72
C ASP A 512 -3.80 91.55 -69.35
N PRO A 513 -4.07 92.59 -68.53
CA PRO A 513 -3.65 93.96 -68.84
C PRO A 513 -2.86 94.65 -67.70
N THR A 514 -1.54 94.71 -67.89
CA THR A 514 -0.51 95.61 -67.31
C THR A 514 -0.86 97.12 -67.25
N PRO A 515 -0.06 98.02 -66.59
CA PRO A 515 0.64 97.89 -65.29
C PRO A 515 0.75 99.21 -64.43
N ASP A 516 1.19 99.06 -63.16
CA ASP A 516 1.98 100.03 -62.32
C ASP A 516 1.35 101.42 -61.93
N PRO A 517 1.90 102.21 -60.95
CA PRO A 517 3.27 102.25 -60.42
C PRO A 517 3.50 101.95 -58.92
N THR A 518 4.64 101.32 -58.63
CA THR A 518 5.35 101.28 -57.34
C THR A 518 5.91 102.65 -56.89
N PRO A 519 6.28 102.84 -55.61
CA PRO A 519 7.69 102.66 -55.23
C PRO A 519 7.96 102.07 -53.82
N ASP A 520 9.07 101.33 -53.72
CA ASP A 520 9.74 100.84 -52.50
C ASP A 520 10.62 101.97 -51.87
N PRO A 521 10.84 102.00 -50.54
CA PRO A 521 12.09 101.40 -50.01
C PRO A 521 12.04 100.75 -48.61
N ASP A 522 12.80 99.65 -48.48
CA ASP A 522 13.32 99.01 -47.24
C ASP A 522 13.96 100.02 -46.24
N PRO A 523 13.87 99.78 -44.91
CA PRO A 523 15.00 99.11 -44.25
C PRO A 523 14.65 98.13 -43.12
N THR A 524 15.37 97.00 -43.07
CA THR A 524 15.57 96.15 -41.88
C THR A 524 16.29 96.91 -40.74
N PRO A 525 15.96 96.70 -39.44
CA PRO A 525 16.48 95.51 -38.71
C PRO A 525 15.57 94.91 -37.60
N THR A 526 15.99 93.72 -37.12
CA THR A 526 15.58 92.98 -35.89
C THR A 526 16.06 93.70 -34.59
N PRO A 527 15.76 93.29 -33.31
CA PRO A 527 15.04 92.10 -32.79
C PRO A 527 14.12 92.35 -31.53
N ALA A 528 13.84 91.28 -30.75
CA ALA A 528 13.07 91.14 -29.48
C ALA A 528 11.53 91.08 -29.65
N ASP A 529 10.74 90.33 -28.88
CA ASP A 529 10.86 89.68 -27.54
C ASP A 529 9.83 88.48 -27.49
N PRO A 530 9.52 87.73 -26.40
CA PRO A 530 10.16 87.64 -25.07
C PRO A 530 10.43 86.19 -24.54
N ASP A 531 11.24 86.10 -23.47
CA ASP A 531 11.35 84.96 -22.53
C ASP A 531 10.87 85.44 -21.14
N PRO A 532 10.17 84.61 -20.34
CA PRO A 532 10.87 84.04 -19.18
C PRO A 532 10.43 82.61 -18.75
N THR A 533 11.43 81.73 -18.59
CA THR A 533 11.83 80.94 -17.37
C THR A 533 10.80 80.63 -16.24
N PRO A 534 10.93 79.55 -15.40
CA PRO A 534 12.14 78.71 -15.18
C PRO A 534 11.93 77.16 -15.01
N ASP A 535 13.06 76.41 -15.05
CA ASP A 535 13.42 75.11 -14.40
C ASP A 535 12.35 74.02 -14.06
N PRO A 536 12.65 72.72 -14.32
CA PRO A 536 13.54 71.99 -13.40
C PRO A 536 14.49 70.94 -14.01
N LYS A 537 15.45 70.48 -13.17
CA LYS A 537 16.61 69.63 -13.49
C LYS A 537 16.86 68.62 -12.33
N PRO A 538 17.41 67.39 -12.49
CA PRO A 538 17.30 66.42 -13.61
C PRO A 538 17.28 64.91 -13.18
N THR A 539 17.34 64.02 -14.18
CA THR A 539 17.96 62.65 -14.19
C THR A 539 17.37 61.51 -13.34
N SER A 540 17.46 60.21 -13.71
CA SER A 540 17.75 59.41 -14.94
C SER A 540 17.82 57.91 -14.51
N PRO A 541 18.04 56.93 -15.40
CA PRO A 541 17.50 56.69 -16.75
C PRO A 541 16.92 55.25 -16.90
N ALA A 542 16.50 54.89 -18.12
CA ALA A 542 16.06 53.55 -18.50
C ALA A 542 17.18 52.47 -18.47
N ASN A 543 16.84 51.17 -18.52
CA ASN A 543 16.82 50.42 -19.80
C ASN A 543 16.27 48.97 -19.69
N SER A 544 15.97 48.39 -20.85
CA SER A 544 15.63 46.97 -21.12
C SER A 544 16.70 45.96 -20.69
N GLY A 545 16.30 44.71 -20.43
CA GLY A 545 17.21 43.58 -20.21
C GLY A 545 17.52 42.73 -21.45
N GLN A 546 18.55 41.88 -21.38
CA GLN A 546 18.71 40.70 -22.23
C GLN A 546 19.71 39.67 -21.67
N SER A 547 19.42 38.38 -21.90
CA SER A 547 20.33 37.21 -21.92
C SER A 547 21.09 36.79 -20.64
N GLY A 548 20.95 35.51 -20.26
CA GLY A 548 21.74 34.86 -19.19
C GLY A 548 21.36 33.40 -18.96
N SER A 549 22.11 32.46 -19.53
CA SER A 549 21.75 31.02 -19.60
C SER A 549 22.37 30.15 -18.48
N LEU A 550 21.62 29.12 -18.07
CA LEU A 550 22.04 27.84 -17.46
C LEU A 550 22.84 27.79 -16.13
N ALA A 551 22.12 27.38 -15.08
CA ALA A 551 22.42 26.25 -14.18
C ALA A 551 23.71 26.24 -13.30
N LYS A 552 23.53 26.38 -11.98
CA LYS A 552 23.50 25.21 -11.05
C LYS A 552 23.16 25.55 -9.58
N LYS A 553 22.50 24.58 -8.94
CA LYS A 553 22.37 24.29 -7.50
C LYS A 553 23.31 25.05 -6.53
N SER A 554 22.72 25.64 -5.49
CA SER A 554 23.22 25.46 -4.11
C SER A 554 22.12 25.68 -3.06
N VAL A 555 21.80 24.63 -2.30
CA VAL A 555 20.91 24.66 -1.13
C VAL A 555 21.66 25.14 0.10
N LYS A 556 21.04 26.00 0.93
CA LYS A 556 21.33 26.22 2.36
C LYS A 556 20.09 26.89 2.98
N ALA A 557 19.19 26.19 3.67
CA ALA A 557 19.35 25.64 5.02
C ALA A 557 19.69 26.71 6.07
N LYS A 558 18.65 27.19 6.78
CA LYS A 558 18.79 28.07 7.96
C LYS A 558 19.14 27.21 9.17
N VAL A 559 20.29 27.50 9.80
CA VAL A 559 20.79 26.76 10.96
C VAL A 559 20.25 27.39 12.25
N SER A 560 19.61 26.58 13.08
CA SER A 560 19.60 26.72 14.54
C SER A 560 20.39 25.56 15.13
N ALA A 561 21.16 25.78 16.19
CA ALA A 561 22.13 24.80 16.70
C ALA A 561 22.27 24.84 18.24
N SER A 562 22.83 23.74 18.77
CA SER A 562 23.05 23.35 20.18
C SER A 562 21.79 22.84 20.91
N ALA A 563 21.78 21.71 21.63
CA ALA A 563 22.70 20.53 21.73
C ALA A 563 21.89 19.34 22.37
N GLN A 564 22.36 18.09 22.58
CA GLN A 564 23.63 17.37 22.36
C GLN A 564 23.38 15.84 22.40
N ALA A 565 24.29 15.01 21.82
CA ALA A 565 24.53 13.57 22.14
C ALA A 565 23.39 12.53 21.90
N SER A 566 23.61 11.32 21.38
CA SER A 566 24.77 10.67 20.72
C SER A 566 24.29 9.47 19.88
N ILE A 567 24.78 9.30 18.64
CA ILE A 567 24.54 8.10 17.83
C ILE A 567 25.84 7.31 17.67
N ASN A 568 25.88 6.09 18.20
CA ASN A 568 27.01 5.17 18.01
C ASN A 568 26.88 4.43 16.66
N THR A 569 27.82 4.69 15.75
CA THR A 569 28.04 3.85 14.57
C THR A 569 29.02 2.73 14.91
N ILE A 570 28.57 1.48 14.87
CA ILE A 570 29.46 0.33 15.08
C ILE A 570 30.20 0.01 13.79
N LYS A 571 31.53 0.13 13.85
CA LYS A 571 32.48 -0.17 12.78
C LYS A 571 33.10 -1.54 13.07
N LEU A 572 33.21 -2.41 12.06
CA LEU A 572 33.88 -3.71 12.24
C LEU A 572 35.38 -3.53 12.60
N PRO A 573 35.96 -4.50 13.33
CA PRO A 573 37.17 -4.28 14.14
C PRO A 573 38.48 -4.20 13.34
N LYS A 574 39.48 -3.58 13.97
CA LYS A 574 40.90 -3.69 13.57
C LYS A 574 41.56 -4.86 14.31
N THR A 575 42.52 -5.49 13.64
CA THR A 575 43.35 -6.60 14.14
C THR A 575 44.59 -6.11 14.92
N GLY A 576 45.09 -6.95 15.85
CA GLY A 576 46.27 -6.72 16.72
C GLY A 576 45.88 -6.06 18.05
N ASP A 577 45.99 -6.67 19.24
CA ASP A 577 47.17 -7.38 19.76
C ASP A 577 46.86 -8.50 20.80
N SER A 578 47.90 -9.34 21.00
CA SER A 578 48.18 -10.33 22.06
C SER A 578 47.13 -10.75 23.11
N LEU A 579 46.93 -12.07 23.21
CA LEU A 579 46.71 -12.78 24.49
C LEU A 579 47.97 -13.61 24.82
N PRO A 580 48.37 -13.73 26.11
CA PRO A 580 49.58 -14.47 26.50
C PRO A 580 49.40 -16.01 26.40
N VAL A 581 50.53 -16.69 26.16
CA VAL A 581 50.60 -18.11 25.76
C VAL A 581 50.94 -19.03 26.93
N THR A 582 50.17 -20.12 27.06
CA THR A 582 50.61 -21.48 27.47
C THR A 582 49.48 -22.42 27.04
N GLY A 583 49.56 -23.21 25.96
CA GLY A 583 50.47 -24.34 25.70
C GLY A 583 49.63 -25.65 25.83
N VAL A 584 49.67 -26.67 24.97
CA VAL A 584 50.62 -27.03 23.90
C VAL A 584 49.90 -27.75 22.75
N VAL A 585 50.08 -27.23 21.53
CA VAL A 585 50.33 -27.93 20.24
C VAL A 585 50.13 -29.45 20.17
N VAL A 586 49.23 -29.91 19.30
CA VAL A 586 49.57 -30.71 18.09
C VAL A 586 48.58 -30.32 16.98
N GLY A 587 49.09 -29.89 15.82
CA GLY A 587 48.29 -29.77 14.61
C GLY A 587 48.65 -30.87 13.63
N PHE A 588 47.74 -31.23 12.71
CA PHE A 588 48.12 -31.78 11.42
C PHE A 588 47.35 -31.12 10.27
N LEU A 589 48.07 -30.99 9.17
CA LEU A 589 47.69 -30.17 8.03
C LEU A 589 46.81 -30.95 7.04
N VAL A 590 45.95 -30.18 6.38
CA VAL A 590 45.25 -30.47 5.13
C VAL A 590 46.02 -31.40 4.17
N LEU A 591 45.31 -32.40 3.61
CA LEU A 591 45.44 -32.72 2.18
C LEU A 591 44.08 -33.19 1.62
N GLY A 592 43.43 -32.31 0.86
CA GLY A 592 42.35 -32.71 -0.04
C GLY A 592 42.91 -32.98 -1.43
N LEU A 593 42.44 -34.04 -2.09
CA LEU A 593 42.69 -34.30 -3.50
C LEU A 593 41.49 -35.07 -4.07
N GLY A 594 40.81 -34.46 -5.04
CA GLY A 594 39.70 -35.07 -5.76
C GLY A 594 40.10 -35.52 -7.17
N VAL A 595 39.07 -35.90 -7.94
CA VAL A 595 39.07 -36.20 -9.39
C VAL A 595 39.41 -37.65 -9.80
N MET A 596 38.36 -38.49 -9.79
CA MET A 596 37.66 -39.05 -10.96
C MET A 596 38.41 -39.84 -12.09
N ILE A 597 37.72 -40.89 -12.59
CA ILE A 597 37.82 -41.58 -13.91
C ILE A 597 38.91 -42.68 -14.08
N ALA A 598 38.49 -43.95 -14.15
CA ALA A 598 38.57 -44.79 -15.38
C ALA A 598 38.01 -46.23 -15.18
N ARG A 599 37.60 -46.87 -16.29
CA ARG A 599 37.00 -48.22 -16.39
C ARG A 599 38.04 -49.33 -16.70
N LYS A 600 37.56 -50.58 -16.55
CA LYS A 600 38.08 -51.90 -16.99
C LYS A 600 38.83 -52.64 -15.88
N LYS A 601 38.64 -53.96 -15.71
CA LYS A 601 38.03 -54.95 -16.64
C LYS A 601 37.16 -55.95 -15.89
#